data_AF-A0AAW2UK16-F1
#
_entry.id   AF-A0AAW2UK16-F1
#
_cell.length_a   1.000
_cell.length_b   1.000
_cell.length_c   1.000
_cell.angle_alpha   90.00
_cell.angle_beta   90.00
_cell.angle_gamma   90.00
#
_symmetry.space_group_name_H-M   'P 1'
#
loop_
_entity.id
_entity.type
_entity.pdbx_description
1 polymer ?
#
loop_
_entity_poly.entity_id
_entity_poly.type
_entity_poly.pdbx_seq_one_letter_code
_entity_poly.pdbx_strand_id
1 'polypeptide(L)'
;MNNWCLPHKRENVESYLFLKKLYSNSQECPRSYDKLRVNPRKPNCRLLSTHDDYSMMSKLPKEKTSVVTILRNPIDRVYSTYEFSVEVAARFLIHPNLTSVARMARIAQQRRKTSGVSTLDIWPWKYLVPWMREDLFARRDARQLRGQLHLVANSSYDVEDILMPLHEYIHHPIALDIVHNGATFQIAGLTNNSYLAEAHEVRHCVLKYHTLGEYVLEVAKKRLADMLYFGLTEKHRESATMFANIVGAQVISQHTISSSSAEVATNDHSEQSSITNTISNANDQGNSTYQTLEDVSSTGKDEVARDNLTVGKLMEAYESCISSLRNSQSERRVNSLKRISPVNFTKEARRQVPEVVIQEIASLNSLDVELYNYAQHIFTEQQGHMTQRMVYAVS
;
A
#
# COMPACT_ATOMS: atom_id res chain seq x y z
N MET A 1 1.89 -13.62 17.96
CA MET A 1 2.26 -12.21 17.68
C MET A 1 2.44 -12.16 16.18
N ASN A 2 1.77 -11.23 15.50
CA ASN A 2 1.42 -11.42 14.09
C ASN A 2 1.81 -10.15 13.32
N ASN A 3 3.10 -9.86 13.17
CA ASN A 3 3.54 -8.62 12.55
C ASN A 3 3.50 -8.70 11.01
N TRP A 4 2.41 -8.20 10.43
CA TRP A 4 2.13 -8.20 8.99
C TRP A 4 3.01 -7.21 8.19
N CYS A 5 3.13 -7.39 6.85
CA CYS A 5 3.95 -6.55 5.96
C CYS A 5 3.29 -6.45 4.56
N LEU A 6 2.67 -5.32 4.20
CA LEU A 6 1.78 -5.20 3.02
C LEU A 6 2.22 -4.06 2.08
N PRO A 7 2.39 -4.25 0.74
CA PRO A 7 3.03 -3.23 -0.10
C PRO A 7 2.29 -2.72 -1.36
N HIS A 8 1.38 -1.75 -1.25
CA HIS A 8 1.00 -0.75 -2.29
C HIS A 8 -0.02 0.27 -1.75
N LYS A 9 0.18 1.59 -1.91
CA LYS A 9 -0.59 2.60 -1.14
C LYS A 9 -2.08 2.75 -1.54
N ARG A 10 -2.53 2.19 -2.67
CA ARG A 10 -3.96 2.11 -3.04
C ARG A 10 -4.65 0.84 -2.51
N GLU A 11 -3.94 -0.30 -2.51
CA GLU A 11 -4.47 -1.65 -2.23
C GLU A 11 -4.18 -2.14 -0.80
N ASN A 12 -3.05 -1.72 -0.20
CA ASN A 12 -2.76 -1.93 1.23
C ASN A 12 -3.87 -1.50 2.15
N VAL A 13 -4.53 -0.40 1.78
CA VAL A 13 -5.59 0.15 2.61
C VAL A 13 -6.70 -0.89 2.75
N GLU A 14 -7.00 -1.67 1.69
CA GLU A 14 -8.10 -2.63 1.61
C GLU A 14 -7.92 -3.83 2.59
N SER A 15 -6.76 -4.51 2.61
CA SER A 15 -6.50 -5.55 3.65
C SER A 15 -6.17 -4.99 5.02
N TYR A 16 -5.66 -3.76 5.12
CA TYR A 16 -5.49 -3.07 6.39
C TYR A 16 -6.84 -2.77 7.07
N LEU A 17 -7.97 -2.76 6.35
CA LEU A 17 -9.32 -2.64 6.94
C LEU A 17 -9.68 -3.86 7.80
N PHE A 18 -9.36 -5.07 7.32
CA PHE A 18 -9.50 -6.30 8.12
C PHE A 18 -8.65 -6.23 9.38
N LEU A 19 -7.35 -5.92 9.20
CA LEU A 19 -6.38 -5.88 10.29
C LEU A 19 -6.78 -4.82 11.34
N LYS A 20 -7.29 -3.66 10.93
CA LYS A 20 -7.84 -2.63 11.83
C LYS A 20 -9.07 -3.04 12.63
N LYS A 21 -9.84 -4.03 12.18
CA LYS A 21 -10.98 -4.57 12.94
C LYS A 21 -10.59 -5.75 13.82
N LEU A 22 -9.53 -6.47 13.45
CA LEU A 22 -8.94 -7.55 14.26
C LEU A 22 -8.05 -7.05 15.41
N TYR A 23 -7.34 -5.94 15.24
CA TYR A 23 -6.41 -5.38 16.23
C TYR A 23 -6.87 -4.00 16.73
N SER A 24 -6.61 -3.68 18.00
CA SER A 24 -6.88 -2.33 18.54
C SER A 24 -5.85 -1.30 18.06
N ASN A 25 -6.19 0.00 18.15
CA ASN A 25 -5.22 1.08 17.90
C ASN A 25 -4.00 1.00 18.84
N SER A 26 -4.19 0.49 20.07
CA SER A 26 -3.12 0.21 21.03
C SER A 26 -2.26 -1.01 20.67
N GLN A 27 -2.72 -1.84 19.72
CA GLN A 27 -2.01 -3.01 19.18
C GLN A 27 -1.31 -2.73 17.84
N GLU A 28 -1.65 -1.64 17.15
CA GLU A 28 -0.91 -1.17 15.98
C GLU A 28 0.49 -0.72 16.38
N CYS A 29 1.50 -1.27 15.71
CA CYS A 29 2.85 -0.76 15.76
C CYS A 29 2.88 0.63 15.10
N PRO A 30 3.55 1.64 15.70
CA PRO A 30 3.70 2.96 15.09
C PRO A 30 4.23 2.85 13.65
N ARG A 31 3.57 3.58 12.76
CA ARG A 31 3.77 3.46 11.32
C ARG A 31 5.22 3.73 10.91
N SER A 32 5.74 2.81 10.11
CA SER A 32 7.07 2.81 9.54
C SER A 32 6.91 2.52 8.05
N TYR A 33 7.40 3.42 7.20
CA TYR A 33 7.17 3.33 5.75
C TYR A 33 8.42 3.69 4.92
N ASP A 34 9.54 3.91 5.60
CA ASP A 34 10.86 4.19 5.02
C ASP A 34 11.96 3.36 5.67
N LYS A 35 11.99 3.31 7.01
CA LYS A 35 12.80 2.42 7.86
C LYS A 35 12.12 2.19 9.21
N LEU A 36 12.33 1.01 9.82
CA LEU A 36 11.77 0.58 11.10
C LEU A 36 12.25 1.46 12.26
N ARG A 37 11.47 2.52 12.52
CA ARG A 37 11.71 3.53 13.58
C ARG A 37 11.20 3.11 14.96
N VAL A 38 10.76 1.85 15.13
CA VAL A 38 10.15 1.34 16.37
C VAL A 38 10.83 0.05 16.80
N ASN A 39 10.97 -0.17 18.11
CA ASN A 39 11.30 -1.48 18.65
C ASN A 39 10.09 -2.43 18.52
N PRO A 40 10.13 -3.46 17.65
CA PRO A 40 9.03 -4.39 17.41
C PRO A 40 8.85 -5.42 18.55
N ARG A 41 9.76 -5.42 19.53
CA ARG A 41 9.68 -6.29 20.72
C ARG A 41 8.82 -5.68 21.85
N LYS A 42 8.24 -4.48 21.66
CA LYS A 42 7.27 -3.92 22.62
C LYS A 42 6.04 -4.82 22.69
N PRO A 43 5.57 -5.24 23.89
CA PRO A 43 4.57 -6.29 24.03
C PRO A 43 3.21 -6.00 23.38
N ASN A 44 2.89 -4.72 23.19
CA ASN A 44 1.65 -4.27 22.58
C ASN A 44 1.75 -4.16 21.04
N CYS A 45 2.93 -4.07 20.44
CA CYS A 45 3.09 -4.04 18.98
C CYS A 45 2.78 -5.44 18.40
N ARG A 46 1.55 -5.61 17.88
CA ARG A 46 1.03 -6.88 17.36
C ARG A 46 0.63 -6.85 15.88
N LEU A 47 0.43 -5.65 15.31
CA LEU A 47 0.09 -5.41 13.90
C LEU A 47 1.06 -4.36 13.35
N LEU A 48 1.94 -4.78 12.43
CA LEU A 48 2.75 -3.89 11.62
C LEU A 48 2.14 -3.74 10.22
N SER A 49 2.33 -2.59 9.59
CA SER A 49 2.00 -2.37 8.18
C SER A 49 3.03 -1.40 7.62
N THR A 50 3.73 -1.81 6.58
CA THR A 50 4.91 -1.11 6.04
C THR A 50 5.03 -1.34 4.55
N HIS A 51 5.67 -0.39 3.86
CA HIS A 51 6.11 -0.51 2.47
C HIS A 51 7.48 -1.17 2.31
N ASP A 52 8.13 -1.57 3.40
CA ASP A 52 9.41 -2.26 3.39
C ASP A 52 9.34 -3.61 2.64
N ASP A 53 10.52 -4.12 2.29
CA ASP A 53 10.67 -5.46 1.74
C ASP A 53 10.94 -6.52 2.83
N TYR A 54 10.97 -7.79 2.41
CA TYR A 54 11.12 -8.93 3.32
C TYR A 54 12.43 -8.90 4.14
N SER A 55 13.45 -8.12 3.76
CA SER A 55 14.66 -7.98 4.58
C SER A 55 14.39 -7.38 5.97
N MET A 56 13.25 -6.71 6.16
CA MET A 56 12.78 -6.26 7.48
C MET A 56 12.58 -7.43 8.47
N MET A 57 12.32 -8.65 8.00
CA MET A 57 12.25 -9.85 8.85
C MET A 57 13.54 -10.11 9.63
N SER A 58 14.68 -9.56 9.21
CA SER A 58 15.93 -9.56 10.00
C SER A 58 15.84 -8.78 11.32
N LYS A 59 14.87 -7.86 11.45
CA LYS A 59 14.65 -7.01 12.64
C LYS A 59 13.51 -7.52 13.53
N LEU A 60 12.76 -8.55 13.09
CA LEU A 60 11.60 -9.10 13.77
C LEU A 60 11.93 -10.46 14.41
N PRO A 61 11.30 -10.86 15.54
CA PRO A 61 11.48 -12.19 16.11
C PRO A 61 10.82 -13.24 15.19
N LYS A 62 11.63 -14.14 14.61
CA LYS A 62 11.18 -15.08 13.56
C LYS A 62 10.09 -16.03 14.05
N GLU A 63 10.22 -16.53 15.28
CA GLU A 63 9.29 -17.49 15.90
C GLU A 63 7.96 -16.85 16.31
N LYS A 64 7.86 -15.52 16.22
CA LYS A 64 6.73 -14.71 16.69
C LYS A 64 6.29 -13.66 15.67
N THR A 65 6.51 -13.93 14.38
CA THR A 65 6.14 -13.04 13.27
C THR A 65 5.57 -13.82 12.11
N SER A 66 4.38 -13.42 11.64
CA SER A 66 3.71 -14.00 10.48
C SER A 66 3.50 -12.91 9.44
N VAL A 67 3.99 -13.15 8.22
CA VAL A 67 3.84 -12.22 7.09
C VAL A 67 2.60 -12.56 6.29
N VAL A 68 1.89 -11.54 5.79
CA VAL A 68 0.90 -11.66 4.72
C VAL A 68 1.09 -10.55 3.71
N THR A 69 0.83 -10.85 2.45
CA THR A 69 0.94 -9.88 1.36
C THR A 69 -0.28 -9.93 0.42
N ILE A 70 -0.36 -9.00 -0.53
CA ILE A 70 -1.22 -9.14 -1.71
C ILE A 70 -0.32 -9.00 -2.94
N LEU A 71 -0.53 -9.87 -3.92
CA LEU A 71 0.09 -9.75 -5.24
C LEU A 71 -0.91 -9.21 -6.26
N ARG A 72 -0.37 -8.54 -7.27
CA ARG A 72 -1.12 -7.94 -8.37
C ARG A 72 -0.51 -8.40 -9.69
N ASN A 73 -1.33 -8.52 -10.73
CA ASN A 73 -0.85 -8.74 -12.09
C ASN A 73 0.26 -7.71 -12.43
N PRO A 74 1.43 -8.14 -12.94
CA PRO A 74 2.59 -7.25 -13.07
C PRO A 74 2.36 -6.07 -14.01
N ILE A 75 1.70 -6.30 -15.15
CA ILE A 75 1.36 -5.25 -16.13
C ILE A 75 0.43 -4.22 -15.46
N ASP A 76 -0.60 -4.72 -14.78
CA ASP A 76 -1.61 -3.91 -14.12
C ASP A 76 -1.04 -3.13 -12.90
N ARG A 77 0.03 -3.65 -12.27
CA ARG A 77 0.83 -2.95 -11.25
C ARG A 77 1.67 -1.82 -11.85
N VAL A 78 2.32 -2.03 -13.00
CA VAL A 78 3.10 -0.99 -13.71
C VAL A 78 2.18 0.18 -14.07
N TYR A 79 1.04 -0.10 -14.71
CA TYR A 79 0.02 0.92 -14.99
C TYR A 79 -0.39 1.70 -13.73
N SER A 80 -0.76 1.02 -12.65
CA SER A 80 -1.20 1.69 -11.43
C SER A 80 -0.09 2.49 -10.74
N THR A 81 1.17 2.09 -10.90
CA THR A 81 2.35 2.78 -10.34
C THR A 81 2.64 4.07 -11.11
N TYR A 82 2.61 4.01 -12.44
CA TYR A 82 2.65 5.17 -13.33
C TYR A 82 1.49 6.14 -13.02
N GLU A 83 0.25 5.65 -13.08
CA GLU A 83 -0.96 6.46 -12.84
C GLU A 83 -0.99 7.11 -11.46
N PHE A 84 -0.51 6.45 -10.41
CA PHE A 84 -0.44 7.03 -9.06
C PHE A 84 0.68 8.06 -8.95
N SER A 85 1.82 7.82 -9.59
CA SER A 85 2.94 8.77 -9.61
C SER A 85 2.50 10.07 -10.29
N VAL A 86 1.85 9.98 -11.46
CA VAL A 86 1.25 11.12 -12.18
C VAL A 86 0.19 11.80 -11.32
N GLU A 87 -0.78 11.05 -10.78
CA GLU A 87 -1.88 11.62 -9.99
C GLU A 87 -1.38 12.42 -8.77
N VAL A 88 -0.44 11.86 -8.01
CA VAL A 88 0.10 12.54 -6.82
C VAL A 88 0.99 13.72 -7.20
N ALA A 89 1.76 13.61 -8.29
CA ALA A 89 2.59 14.70 -8.81
C ALA A 89 1.74 15.88 -9.31
N ALA A 90 0.65 15.62 -10.03
CA ALA A 90 -0.24 16.64 -10.59
C ALA A 90 -0.88 17.56 -9.52
N ARG A 91 -1.05 17.07 -8.29
CA ARG A 91 -1.54 17.87 -7.14
C ARG A 91 -0.66 19.08 -6.87
N PHE A 92 0.65 18.98 -7.12
CA PHE A 92 1.59 20.08 -6.90
C PHE A 92 1.52 21.19 -7.95
N LEU A 93 0.87 20.96 -9.10
CA LEU A 93 0.67 21.97 -10.15
C LEU A 93 -0.30 23.10 -9.75
N ILE A 94 -0.80 23.10 -8.50
CA ILE A 94 -1.39 24.29 -7.87
C ILE A 94 -0.34 25.39 -7.61
N HIS A 95 0.93 25.02 -7.50
CA HIS A 95 2.02 25.97 -7.27
C HIS A 95 2.61 26.49 -8.59
N PRO A 96 3.03 27.76 -8.66
CA PRO A 96 3.55 28.37 -9.88
C PRO A 96 4.91 27.81 -10.31
N ASN A 97 5.71 27.25 -9.41
CA ASN A 97 7.00 26.61 -9.71
C ASN A 97 7.44 25.70 -8.56
N LEU A 98 8.48 24.88 -8.81
CA LEU A 98 9.08 23.97 -7.81
C LEU A 98 9.62 24.71 -6.58
N THR A 99 10.13 25.93 -6.73
CA THR A 99 10.58 26.78 -5.61
C THR A 99 9.46 27.11 -4.64
N SER A 100 8.25 27.37 -5.15
CA SER A 100 7.05 27.59 -4.34
C SER A 100 6.62 26.31 -3.61
N VAL A 101 6.69 25.14 -4.28
CA VAL A 101 6.49 23.83 -3.62
C VAL A 101 7.46 23.63 -2.46
N ALA A 102 8.76 23.84 -2.69
CA ALA A 102 9.80 23.69 -1.66
C ALA A 102 9.60 24.66 -0.48
N ARG A 103 9.21 25.91 -0.75
CA ARG A 103 8.88 26.90 0.29
C ARG A 103 7.69 26.45 1.15
N MET A 104 6.61 25.97 0.52
CA MET A 104 5.44 25.47 1.24
C MET A 104 5.76 24.21 2.06
N ALA A 105 6.57 23.30 1.53
CA ALA A 105 7.02 22.11 2.26
C ALA A 105 7.84 22.47 3.52
N ARG A 106 8.71 23.47 3.46
CA ARG A 106 9.46 23.96 4.64
C ARG A 106 8.52 24.56 5.71
N ILE A 107 7.56 25.39 5.31
CA ILE A 107 6.55 25.96 6.22
C ILE A 107 5.70 24.85 6.86
N ALA A 108 5.36 23.82 6.09
CA ALA A 108 4.64 22.64 6.58
C ALA A 108 5.45 21.88 7.63
N GLN A 109 6.73 21.62 7.37
CA GLN A 109 7.64 20.96 8.30
C GLN A 109 7.80 21.75 9.61
N GLN A 110 7.92 23.08 9.54
CA GLN A 110 7.96 23.95 10.72
C GLN A 110 6.66 23.95 11.54
N ARG A 111 5.50 23.69 10.90
CA ARG A 111 4.18 23.64 11.55
C ARG A 111 3.74 22.24 11.99
N ARG A 112 4.44 21.16 11.59
CA ARG A 112 4.11 19.78 11.95
C ARG A 112 4.37 19.50 13.44
N LYS A 113 3.33 19.65 14.27
CA LYS A 113 3.35 19.20 15.67
C LYS A 113 2.97 17.72 15.87
N THR A 114 2.35 17.04 14.90
CA THR A 114 1.88 15.64 15.06
C THR A 114 1.93 14.77 13.78
N SER A 115 2.38 13.52 13.97
CA SER A 115 2.05 12.22 13.32
C SER A 115 1.75 12.02 11.80
N GLY A 116 1.56 13.04 10.97
CA GLY A 116 1.15 12.85 9.57
C GLY A 116 2.26 12.42 8.60
N VAL A 117 2.23 11.16 8.11
CA VAL A 117 3.18 10.66 7.10
C VAL A 117 2.75 11.07 5.68
N SER A 118 3.61 11.79 4.94
CA SER A 118 3.36 12.17 3.54
C SER A 118 3.48 10.98 2.60
N THR A 119 2.83 11.01 1.43
CA THR A 119 3.21 10.11 0.32
C THR A 119 4.67 10.29 -0.10
N LEU A 120 5.22 11.51 0.04
CA LEU A 120 6.62 11.80 -0.26
C LEU A 120 7.62 11.17 0.74
N ASP A 121 7.14 10.67 1.88
CA ASP A 121 7.97 10.09 2.95
C ASP A 121 8.00 8.54 2.88
N ILE A 122 7.41 7.93 1.83
CA ILE A 122 7.08 6.49 1.76
C ILE A 122 7.69 5.83 0.53
N TRP A 123 8.29 4.65 0.64
CA TRP A 123 8.73 3.86 -0.52
C TRP A 123 7.54 3.25 -1.29
N PRO A 124 7.55 3.18 -2.64
CA PRO A 124 8.53 3.74 -3.59
C PRO A 124 8.32 5.23 -3.91
N TRP A 125 7.20 5.81 -3.47
CA TRP A 125 6.71 7.13 -3.86
C TRP A 125 7.63 8.30 -3.52
N LYS A 126 8.47 8.17 -2.49
CA LYS A 126 9.53 9.12 -2.12
C LYS A 126 10.56 9.37 -3.24
N TYR A 127 10.66 8.46 -4.21
CA TYR A 127 11.47 8.61 -5.41
C TYR A 127 10.61 8.96 -6.64
N LEU A 128 9.55 8.18 -6.88
CA LEU A 128 8.74 8.31 -8.11
C LEU A 128 7.97 9.64 -8.19
N VAL A 129 7.42 10.14 -7.07
CA VAL A 129 6.57 11.34 -7.08
C VAL A 129 7.37 12.63 -7.25
N PRO A 130 8.52 12.85 -6.56
CA PRO A 130 9.35 14.02 -6.83
C PRO A 130 9.81 14.15 -8.27
N TRP A 131 10.27 13.05 -8.87
CA TRP A 131 10.71 13.01 -10.27
C TRP A 131 9.55 13.25 -11.25
N MET A 132 8.42 12.54 -11.12
CA MET A 132 7.24 12.77 -11.97
C MET A 132 6.68 14.19 -11.80
N ARG A 133 6.84 14.81 -10.63
CA ARG A 133 6.50 16.23 -10.43
C ARG A 133 7.44 17.13 -11.23
N GLU A 134 8.73 16.87 -11.28
CA GLU A 134 9.68 17.66 -12.07
C GLU A 134 9.35 17.58 -13.58
N ASP A 135 9.04 16.39 -14.10
CA ASP A 135 8.53 16.19 -15.48
C ASP A 135 7.27 17.03 -15.77
N LEU A 136 6.23 16.90 -14.94
CA LEU A 136 4.97 17.65 -15.11
C LEU A 136 5.15 19.17 -15.05
N PHE A 137 6.06 19.68 -14.22
CA PHE A 137 6.39 21.10 -14.17
C PHE A 137 7.13 21.54 -15.43
N ALA A 138 8.16 20.80 -15.86
CA ALA A 138 8.94 21.11 -17.05
C ALA A 138 8.06 21.15 -18.31
N ARG A 139 7.21 20.13 -18.51
CA ARG A 139 6.26 20.07 -19.65
C ARG A 139 5.24 21.20 -19.58
N ARG A 140 4.69 21.53 -18.39
CA ARG A 140 3.76 22.68 -18.24
C ARG A 140 4.42 23.99 -18.63
N ASP A 141 5.64 24.22 -18.18
CA ASP A 141 6.34 25.48 -18.39
C ASP A 141 6.75 25.62 -19.88
N ALA A 142 7.12 24.51 -20.53
CA ALA A 142 7.31 24.45 -21.99
C ALA A 142 6.01 24.76 -22.76
N ARG A 143 4.86 24.19 -22.38
CA ARG A 143 3.55 24.52 -22.99
C ARG A 143 3.21 26.00 -22.87
N GLN A 144 3.47 26.59 -21.70
CA GLN A 144 3.24 28.02 -21.44
C GLN A 144 4.13 28.91 -22.34
N LEU A 145 5.40 28.57 -22.50
CA LEU A 145 6.32 29.28 -23.40
C LEU A 145 5.90 29.17 -24.88
N ARG A 146 5.32 28.05 -25.30
CA ARG A 146 4.79 27.85 -26.67
C ARG A 146 3.41 28.47 -26.92
N GLY A 147 2.73 28.99 -25.88
CA GLY A 147 1.36 29.50 -25.99
C GLY A 147 0.29 28.42 -26.24
N GLN A 148 0.61 27.13 -26.08
CA GLN A 148 -0.30 26.02 -26.34
C GLN A 148 -1.20 25.75 -25.13
N LEU A 149 -2.42 26.29 -25.18
CA LEU A 149 -3.43 26.16 -24.10
C LEU A 149 -4.40 24.98 -24.28
N HIS A 150 -4.63 24.53 -25.51
CA HIS A 150 -5.56 23.45 -25.84
C HIS A 150 -4.83 22.30 -26.50
N LEU A 151 -4.87 21.13 -25.86
CA LEU A 151 -4.33 19.88 -26.37
C LEU A 151 -5.48 18.88 -26.52
N VAL A 152 -5.56 18.26 -27.69
CA VAL A 152 -6.43 17.11 -27.95
C VAL A 152 -5.58 15.86 -27.74
N ALA A 153 -5.89 15.09 -26.70
CA ALA A 153 -5.24 13.82 -26.45
C ALA A 153 -6.06 12.68 -27.06
N ASN A 154 -5.47 11.92 -27.97
CA ASN A 154 -6.07 10.69 -28.49
C ASN A 154 -5.77 9.47 -27.59
N SER A 155 -4.87 9.62 -26.62
CA SER A 155 -4.47 8.59 -25.65
C SER A 155 -4.22 9.23 -24.28
N SER A 156 -4.57 8.53 -23.19
CA SER A 156 -4.19 8.95 -21.84
C SER A 156 -2.78 8.50 -21.44
N TYR A 157 -2.15 7.64 -22.24
CA TYR A 157 -0.82 7.06 -21.97
C TYR A 157 0.26 7.54 -22.95
N ASP A 158 -0.13 8.33 -23.95
CA ASP A 158 0.78 8.94 -24.93
C ASP A 158 0.33 10.38 -25.19
N VAL A 159 0.92 11.30 -24.43
CA VAL A 159 0.50 12.71 -24.24
C VAL A 159 1.73 13.55 -23.90
N GLU A 160 2.75 13.46 -24.76
CA GLU A 160 4.10 14.02 -24.53
C GLU A 160 4.09 15.49 -24.10
N ASP A 161 3.27 16.34 -24.71
CA ASP A 161 3.20 17.75 -24.31
C ASP A 161 2.70 17.94 -22.86
N ILE A 162 1.94 17.00 -22.30
CA ILE A 162 1.33 17.08 -20.95
C ILE A 162 2.22 16.45 -19.88
N LEU A 163 2.64 15.20 -20.12
CA LEU A 163 3.32 14.31 -19.19
C LEU A 163 4.18 13.29 -19.96
N MET A 164 5.14 12.66 -19.27
CA MET A 164 5.93 11.56 -19.84
C MET A 164 5.07 10.40 -20.35
N PRO A 165 5.10 10.06 -21.65
CA PRO A 165 4.42 8.89 -22.21
C PRO A 165 4.80 7.58 -21.50
N LEU A 166 3.90 6.61 -21.47
CA LEU A 166 4.12 5.33 -20.80
C LEU A 166 5.32 4.55 -21.38
N HIS A 167 5.52 4.61 -22.70
CA HIS A 167 6.66 3.96 -23.36
C HIS A 167 8.01 4.61 -23.00
N GLU A 168 8.03 5.91 -22.72
CA GLU A 168 9.21 6.62 -22.19
C GLU A 168 9.41 6.24 -20.70
N TYR A 169 8.33 6.23 -19.91
CA TYR A 169 8.35 5.93 -18.48
C TYR A 169 8.97 4.56 -18.15
N ILE A 170 8.60 3.49 -18.87
CA ILE A 170 9.09 2.13 -18.59
C ILE A 170 10.59 1.96 -18.87
N HIS A 171 11.16 2.79 -19.75
CA HIS A 171 12.59 2.83 -20.03
C HIS A 171 13.37 3.79 -19.14
N HIS A 172 12.68 4.66 -18.40
CA HIS A 172 13.35 5.64 -17.56
C HIS A 172 14.12 4.94 -16.43
N PRO A 173 15.39 5.34 -16.12
CA PRO A 173 16.22 4.66 -15.11
C PRO A 173 15.55 4.46 -13.75
N ILE A 174 14.67 5.39 -13.34
CA ILE A 174 13.92 5.28 -12.09
C ILE A 174 12.86 4.16 -12.11
N ALA A 175 12.26 3.86 -13.26
CA ALA A 175 11.33 2.75 -13.40
C ALA A 175 12.10 1.43 -13.40
N LEU A 176 13.23 1.38 -14.11
CA LEU A 176 14.13 0.22 -14.15
C LEU A 176 14.64 -0.16 -12.75
N ASP A 177 15.00 0.81 -11.89
CA ASP A 177 15.41 0.51 -10.51
C ASP A 177 14.24 0.26 -9.53
N ILE A 178 13.04 0.82 -9.73
CA ILE A 178 12.02 0.83 -8.66
C ILE A 178 10.75 0.04 -9.00
N VAL A 179 10.35 0.00 -10.27
CA VAL A 179 9.04 -0.50 -10.71
C VAL A 179 9.15 -1.92 -11.27
N HIS A 180 10.20 -2.17 -12.05
CA HIS A 180 10.41 -3.42 -12.77
C HIS A 180 10.90 -4.55 -11.85
N ASN A 181 10.27 -5.72 -11.99
CA ASN A 181 10.43 -6.90 -11.10
C ASN A 181 10.22 -6.59 -9.59
N GLY A 182 9.49 -5.51 -9.29
CA GLY A 182 9.33 -4.96 -7.95
C GLY A 182 8.70 -5.92 -6.93
N ALA A 183 7.76 -6.79 -7.34
CA ALA A 183 7.11 -7.72 -6.40
C ALA A 183 8.07 -8.84 -5.98
N THR A 184 8.80 -9.41 -6.94
CA THR A 184 9.83 -10.42 -6.72
C THR A 184 10.94 -9.86 -5.85
N PHE A 185 11.47 -8.68 -6.16
CA PHE A 185 12.48 -8.04 -5.33
C PHE A 185 11.97 -7.71 -3.92
N GLN A 186 10.70 -7.37 -3.76
CA GLN A 186 10.12 -7.09 -2.45
C GLN A 186 9.96 -8.34 -1.58
N ILE A 187 9.53 -9.47 -2.15
CA ILE A 187 9.44 -10.75 -1.42
C ILE A 187 10.84 -11.36 -1.20
N ALA A 188 11.76 -11.19 -2.15
CA ALA A 188 13.17 -11.56 -2.01
C ALA A 188 13.95 -10.65 -1.04
N GLY A 189 13.42 -9.49 -0.66
CA GLY A 189 14.09 -8.57 0.26
C GLY A 189 15.34 -7.94 -0.35
N LEU A 190 15.24 -7.54 -1.63
CA LEU A 190 16.32 -7.02 -2.50
C LEU A 190 15.91 -5.71 -3.20
N THR A 191 15.03 -4.90 -2.61
CA THR A 191 14.70 -3.57 -3.16
C THR A 191 15.81 -2.55 -2.88
N ASN A 192 15.74 -1.36 -3.48
CA ASN A 192 16.60 -0.25 -3.06
C ASN A 192 16.25 0.30 -1.65
N ASN A 193 15.25 -0.28 -0.95
CA ASN A 193 14.89 0.03 0.44
C ASN A 193 15.21 -1.12 1.42
N SER A 194 15.98 -2.13 1.01
CA SER A 194 16.39 -3.23 1.91
C SER A 194 17.19 -2.76 3.14
N TYR A 195 17.15 -3.55 4.20
CA TYR A 195 17.85 -3.31 5.48
C TYR A 195 19.25 -3.93 5.55
N LEU A 196 19.64 -4.70 4.55
CA LEU A 196 20.93 -5.38 4.43
C LEU A 196 21.73 -4.70 3.33
N ALA A 197 23.01 -4.40 3.56
CA ALA A 197 23.83 -3.70 2.58
C ALA A 197 24.10 -4.58 1.35
N GLU A 198 24.32 -5.86 1.60
CA GLU A 198 24.56 -6.93 0.66
C GLU A 198 23.38 -7.13 -0.31
N ALA A 199 22.15 -6.79 0.13
CA ALA A 199 20.97 -6.86 -0.72
C ALA A 199 21.04 -5.86 -1.90
N HIS A 200 21.70 -4.71 -1.71
CA HIS A 200 21.90 -3.74 -2.79
C HIS A 200 22.96 -4.21 -3.80
N GLU A 201 24.02 -4.90 -3.34
CA GLU A 201 25.04 -5.50 -4.22
C GLU A 201 24.44 -6.64 -5.04
N VAL A 202 23.69 -7.56 -4.39
CA VAL A 202 22.96 -8.64 -5.08
C VAL A 202 21.94 -8.08 -6.07
N ARG A 203 21.18 -7.04 -5.69
CA ARG A 203 20.27 -6.32 -6.60
C ARG A 203 21.00 -5.84 -7.86
N HIS A 204 22.13 -5.14 -7.68
CA HIS A 204 22.91 -4.62 -8.81
C HIS A 204 23.42 -5.74 -9.72
N CYS A 205 23.91 -6.85 -9.15
CA CYS A 205 24.32 -8.03 -9.92
C CYS A 205 23.17 -8.63 -10.74
N VAL A 206 21.97 -8.75 -10.16
CA VAL A 206 20.79 -9.33 -10.84
C VAL A 206 20.23 -8.40 -11.93
N LEU A 207 20.29 -7.08 -11.74
CA LEU A 207 19.93 -6.12 -12.78
C LEU A 207 20.94 -6.13 -13.94
N LYS A 208 22.22 -6.47 -13.68
CA LYS A 208 23.27 -6.56 -14.71
C LYS A 208 23.31 -7.92 -15.41
N TYR A 209 22.98 -9.01 -14.72
CA TYR A 209 23.03 -10.38 -15.22
C TYR A 209 21.68 -11.06 -14.98
N HIS A 210 20.77 -10.94 -15.96
CA HIS A 210 19.38 -11.40 -15.83
C HIS A 210 19.22 -12.88 -15.47
N THR A 211 20.18 -13.74 -15.83
CA THR A 211 20.21 -15.16 -15.42
C THR A 211 20.29 -15.36 -13.91
N LEU A 212 20.84 -14.40 -13.16
CA LEU A 212 20.82 -14.43 -11.68
C LEU A 212 19.40 -14.18 -11.11
N GLY A 213 18.47 -13.66 -11.92
CA GLY A 213 17.08 -13.44 -11.56
C GLY A 213 16.32 -14.72 -11.22
N GLU A 214 16.68 -15.85 -11.84
CA GLU A 214 16.08 -17.16 -11.56
C GLU A 214 16.26 -17.57 -10.09
N TYR A 215 17.47 -17.41 -9.54
CA TYR A 215 17.75 -17.69 -8.13
C TYR A 215 16.97 -16.76 -7.19
N VAL A 216 16.79 -15.49 -7.57
CA VAL A 216 15.98 -14.53 -6.80
C VAL A 216 14.51 -14.91 -6.82
N LEU A 217 14.00 -15.36 -7.97
CA LEU A 217 12.64 -15.82 -8.15
C LEU A 217 12.35 -17.06 -7.29
N GLU A 218 13.24 -18.04 -7.23
CA GLU A 218 13.06 -19.22 -6.36
C GLU A 218 13.07 -18.85 -4.87
N VAL A 219 13.91 -17.90 -4.45
CA VAL A 219 13.85 -17.32 -3.09
C VAL A 219 12.50 -16.63 -2.84
N ALA A 220 11.96 -15.92 -3.83
CA ALA A 220 10.66 -15.25 -3.71
C ALA A 220 9.49 -16.24 -3.65
N LYS A 221 9.45 -17.25 -4.53
CA LYS A 221 8.44 -18.33 -4.55
C LYS A 221 8.41 -19.08 -3.22
N LYS A 222 9.57 -19.46 -2.68
CA LYS A 222 9.68 -20.12 -1.37
C LYS A 222 9.14 -19.23 -0.25
N ARG A 223 9.61 -17.98 -0.16
CA ARG A 223 9.16 -17.05 0.91
C ARG A 223 7.67 -16.73 0.82
N LEU A 224 7.10 -16.67 -0.38
CA LEU A 224 5.67 -16.49 -0.59
C LEU A 224 4.87 -17.69 -0.07
N ALA A 225 5.33 -18.92 -0.32
CA ALA A 225 4.72 -20.14 0.21
C ALA A 225 4.87 -20.26 1.74
N ASP A 226 5.97 -19.75 2.31
CA ASP A 226 6.20 -19.69 3.76
C ASP A 226 5.39 -18.55 4.46
N MET A 227 4.64 -17.72 3.74
CA MET A 227 3.76 -16.69 4.34
C MET A 227 2.50 -17.32 4.94
N LEU A 228 1.95 -16.69 5.98
CA LEU A 228 0.70 -17.16 6.61
C LEU A 228 -0.50 -17.06 5.65
N TYR A 229 -0.46 -16.11 4.72
CA TYR A 229 -1.46 -15.92 3.67
C TYR A 229 -0.94 -14.95 2.60
N PHE A 230 -1.39 -15.09 1.35
CA PHE A 230 -1.30 -14.02 0.36
C PHE A 230 -2.58 -13.93 -0.48
N GLY A 231 -2.97 -12.70 -0.83
CA GLY A 231 -4.12 -12.42 -1.70
C GLY A 231 -3.72 -12.06 -3.14
N LEU A 232 -4.72 -11.95 -4.01
CA LEU A 232 -4.59 -11.44 -5.37
C LEU A 232 -5.52 -10.24 -5.58
N THR A 233 -4.98 -9.09 -6.02
CA THR A 233 -5.74 -7.85 -6.28
C THR A 233 -6.87 -8.06 -7.31
N GLU A 234 -6.66 -8.92 -8.30
CA GLU A 234 -7.66 -9.22 -9.33
C GLU A 234 -8.83 -10.07 -8.80
N LYS A 235 -8.58 -10.90 -7.78
CA LYS A 235 -9.56 -11.70 -7.04
C LYS A 235 -9.79 -11.10 -5.65
N HIS A 236 -10.03 -9.78 -5.60
CA HIS A 236 -10.00 -9.00 -4.35
C HIS A 236 -11.02 -9.48 -3.30
N ARG A 237 -12.25 -9.80 -3.72
CA ARG A 237 -13.32 -10.22 -2.79
C ARG A 237 -13.08 -11.63 -2.28
N GLU A 238 -12.63 -12.52 -3.16
CA GLU A 238 -12.24 -13.90 -2.84
C GLU A 238 -11.05 -13.90 -1.87
N SER A 239 -10.07 -13.03 -2.12
CA SER A 239 -8.90 -12.86 -1.25
C SER A 239 -9.29 -12.36 0.14
N ALA A 240 -10.20 -11.39 0.19
CA ALA A 240 -10.79 -10.91 1.43
C ALA A 240 -11.53 -12.01 2.21
N THR A 241 -12.35 -12.80 1.53
CA THR A 241 -13.06 -13.95 2.14
C THR A 241 -12.08 -15.03 2.62
N MET A 242 -11.06 -15.39 1.84
CA MET A 242 -10.03 -16.35 2.26
C MET A 242 -9.23 -15.83 3.47
N PHE A 243 -8.82 -14.56 3.46
CA PHE A 243 -8.15 -13.93 4.59
C PHE A 243 -9.01 -13.97 5.86
N ALA A 244 -10.30 -13.62 5.77
CA ALA A 244 -11.20 -13.61 6.90
C ALA A 244 -11.41 -15.02 7.51
N ASN A 245 -11.45 -16.05 6.67
CA ASN A 245 -11.62 -17.44 7.12
C ASN A 245 -10.33 -18.11 7.63
N ILE A 246 -9.17 -17.76 7.07
CA ILE A 246 -7.87 -18.33 7.49
C ILE A 246 -7.30 -17.53 8.66
N VAL A 247 -7.03 -16.24 8.43
CA VAL A 247 -6.38 -15.36 9.41
C VAL A 247 -7.39 -14.79 10.40
N GLY A 248 -8.54 -14.31 9.92
CA GLY A 248 -9.56 -13.68 10.77
C GLY A 248 -10.05 -14.64 11.85
N ALA A 249 -10.47 -15.85 11.47
CA ALA A 249 -10.90 -16.89 12.41
C ALA A 249 -9.81 -17.27 13.43
N GLN A 250 -8.55 -17.42 12.99
CA GLN A 250 -7.43 -17.71 13.90
C GLN A 250 -7.23 -16.59 14.92
N VAL A 251 -7.22 -15.32 14.48
CA VAL A 251 -7.04 -14.17 15.39
C VAL A 251 -8.21 -14.05 16.36
N ILE A 252 -9.46 -14.17 15.88
CA ILE A 252 -10.67 -14.15 16.72
C ILE A 252 -10.58 -15.23 17.82
N SER A 253 -10.24 -16.48 17.46
CA SER A 253 -10.12 -17.57 18.44
C SER A 253 -9.07 -17.30 19.53
N GLN A 254 -7.93 -16.69 19.16
CA GLN A 254 -6.88 -16.31 20.13
C GLN A 254 -7.34 -15.20 21.07
N HIS A 255 -8.19 -14.29 20.61
CA HIS A 255 -8.79 -13.26 21.46
C HIS A 255 -9.79 -13.85 22.46
N THR A 256 -10.69 -14.74 22.03
CA THR A 256 -11.66 -15.42 22.93
C THR A 256 -10.96 -16.24 24.03
N ILE A 257 -9.88 -16.96 23.70
CA ILE A 257 -9.09 -17.71 24.71
C ILE A 257 -8.37 -16.75 25.68
N SER A 258 -7.95 -15.58 25.20
CA SER A 258 -7.29 -14.57 26.04
C SER A 258 -8.26 -13.86 26.98
N SER A 259 -9.50 -13.58 26.56
CA SER A 259 -10.52 -12.98 27.43
C SER A 259 -11.02 -13.96 28.48
N SER A 260 -11.31 -15.22 28.11
CA SER A 260 -11.72 -16.24 29.08
C SER A 260 -10.65 -16.56 30.13
N SER A 261 -9.37 -16.36 29.79
CA SER A 261 -8.25 -16.49 30.74
C SER A 261 -8.09 -15.25 31.65
N ALA A 262 -8.59 -14.08 31.23
CA ALA A 262 -8.55 -12.85 32.01
C ALA A 262 -9.70 -12.78 33.03
N GLU A 263 -10.90 -13.24 32.66
CA GLU A 263 -12.08 -13.28 33.56
C GLU A 263 -11.86 -14.15 34.81
N VAL A 264 -11.01 -15.20 34.71
CA VAL A 264 -10.61 -16.03 35.86
C VAL A 264 -9.63 -15.31 36.80
N ALA A 265 -8.98 -14.24 36.34
CA ALA A 265 -7.94 -13.51 37.09
C ALA A 265 -8.42 -12.18 37.70
N THR A 266 -9.63 -11.70 37.40
CA THR A 266 -10.15 -10.40 37.86
C THR A 266 -11.36 -10.54 38.80
N ASN A 267 -11.16 -11.26 39.90
CA ASN A 267 -12.04 -11.23 41.08
C ASN A 267 -11.25 -10.75 42.31
N ASP A 268 -10.72 -9.52 42.23
CA ASP A 268 -10.35 -8.75 43.41
C ASP A 268 -10.61 -7.27 43.15
N HIS A 269 -11.45 -6.66 43.99
CA HIS A 269 -11.93 -5.28 43.82
C HIS A 269 -10.99 -4.27 44.48
N SER A 270 -10.70 -3.16 43.78
CA SER A 270 -10.63 -1.85 44.43
C SER A 270 -10.95 -0.72 43.45
N GLU A 271 -11.99 0.04 43.75
CA GLU A 271 -12.35 1.28 43.06
C GLU A 271 -11.34 2.39 43.38
N GLN A 272 -11.04 3.29 42.44
CA GLN A 272 -11.20 4.72 42.74
C GLN A 272 -11.30 5.61 41.49
N SER A 273 -12.08 6.68 41.61
CA SER A 273 -12.43 7.65 40.58
C SER A 273 -11.55 8.90 40.57
N SER A 274 -11.47 9.62 39.45
CA SER A 274 -11.60 11.10 39.44
C SER A 274 -11.80 11.67 38.03
N ILE A 275 -12.58 12.76 37.95
CA ILE A 275 -13.02 13.47 36.74
C ILE A 275 -12.49 14.93 36.79
N THR A 276 -12.59 15.67 35.68
CA THR A 276 -12.46 17.16 35.48
C THR A 276 -11.06 17.67 35.03
N ASN A 277 -10.91 18.74 34.20
CA ASN A 277 -11.90 19.51 33.41
C ASN A 277 -11.33 20.26 32.16
N THR A 278 -12.23 20.55 31.22
CA THR A 278 -12.46 21.81 30.42
C THR A 278 -11.28 22.69 29.97
N ILE A 279 -11.23 23.04 28.66
CA ILE A 279 -11.59 24.37 28.09
C ILE A 279 -11.51 24.33 26.55
N SER A 280 -12.54 24.90 25.91
CA SER A 280 -12.64 25.13 24.47
C SER A 280 -11.96 26.44 24.05
N ASN A 281 -11.53 26.52 22.79
CA ASN A 281 -11.57 27.77 22.02
C ASN A 281 -11.67 27.47 20.53
N ALA A 282 -12.47 28.28 19.83
CA ALA A 282 -12.78 28.13 18.41
C ALA A 282 -12.06 29.19 17.55
N ASN A 283 -12.18 29.01 16.24
CA ASN A 283 -11.72 29.89 15.15
C ASN A 283 -10.21 29.90 14.88
N ASP A 284 -9.82 29.24 13.78
CA ASP A 284 -8.96 29.88 12.79
C ASP A 284 -9.22 29.29 11.39
N GLN A 285 -9.69 30.12 10.45
CA GLN A 285 -9.94 29.72 9.07
C GLN A 285 -8.64 29.80 8.26
N GLY A 286 -8.01 28.64 8.04
CA GLY A 286 -6.86 28.52 7.14
C GLY A 286 -6.96 27.25 6.30
N ASN A 287 -7.30 27.39 5.02
CA ASN A 287 -7.37 26.25 4.07
C ASN A 287 -5.99 25.59 3.93
N SER A 288 -5.78 24.54 4.71
CA SER A 288 -4.50 23.84 4.89
C SER A 288 -4.71 22.37 4.56
N THR A 289 -4.36 21.97 3.34
CA THR A 289 -4.76 20.68 2.74
C THR A 289 -3.97 19.47 3.27
N TYR A 290 -3.98 19.26 4.58
CA TYR A 290 -3.32 18.16 5.30
C TYR A 290 -4.28 17.09 5.82
N GLN A 291 -5.43 16.87 5.15
CA GLN A 291 -6.30 15.72 5.45
C GLN A 291 -5.60 14.40 5.09
N THR A 292 -4.83 13.92 6.06
CA THR A 292 -3.96 12.74 5.96
C THR A 292 -4.45 11.72 6.97
N LEU A 293 -5.25 10.75 6.51
CA LEU A 293 -5.69 9.57 7.27
C LEU A 293 -6.60 9.79 8.50
N GLU A 294 -6.85 11.02 8.96
CA GLU A 294 -7.74 11.29 10.12
C GLU A 294 -9.22 10.98 9.86
N ASP A 295 -9.72 11.15 8.62
CA ASP A 295 -11.12 10.83 8.28
C ASP A 295 -11.42 9.30 8.23
N VAL A 296 -10.42 8.44 8.48
CA VAL A 296 -10.59 7.00 8.76
C VAL A 296 -10.08 6.65 10.17
N SER A 297 -10.04 7.66 11.05
CA SER A 297 -9.56 7.58 12.44
C SER A 297 -10.63 7.93 13.48
N SER A 298 -11.84 8.30 13.06
CA SER A 298 -12.93 8.76 13.94
C SER A 298 -14.08 7.74 14.13
N THR A 299 -13.79 6.44 14.22
CA THR A 299 -14.71 5.48 14.88
C THR A 299 -14.30 5.25 16.34
N GLY A 300 -14.26 6.34 17.12
CA GLY A 300 -14.02 6.35 18.58
C GLY A 300 -15.12 5.71 19.43
N LYS A 301 -15.83 4.70 18.89
CA LYS A 301 -16.88 3.90 19.55
C LYS A 301 -16.67 2.39 19.38
N ASP A 302 -15.63 1.95 18.66
CA ASP A 302 -15.43 0.54 18.30
C ASP A 302 -14.76 -0.33 19.38
N GLU A 303 -14.27 0.23 20.51
CA GLU A 303 -13.51 -0.56 21.49
C GLU A 303 -14.36 -1.53 22.32
N VAL A 304 -15.68 -1.33 22.38
CA VAL A 304 -16.62 -2.13 23.21
C VAL A 304 -17.27 -3.29 22.41
N ALA A 305 -16.85 -3.53 21.16
CA ALA A 305 -17.55 -4.45 20.25
C ALA A 305 -16.76 -5.73 19.88
N ARG A 306 -15.61 -6.02 20.52
CA ARG A 306 -14.71 -7.10 20.08
C ARG A 306 -15.11 -8.50 20.53
N ASP A 307 -15.78 -8.64 21.67
CA ASP A 307 -16.14 -9.96 22.24
C ASP A 307 -17.23 -10.70 21.44
N ASN A 308 -17.84 -10.02 20.47
CA ASN A 308 -18.86 -10.55 19.56
C ASN A 308 -18.44 -10.48 18.07
N LEU A 309 -17.15 -10.41 17.77
CA LEU A 309 -16.62 -10.35 16.40
C LEU A 309 -16.66 -11.73 15.72
N THR A 310 -17.37 -11.84 14.59
CA THR A 310 -17.45 -13.05 13.75
C THR A 310 -16.88 -12.78 12.36
N VAL A 311 -16.57 -13.85 11.61
CA VAL A 311 -16.12 -13.74 10.21
C VAL A 311 -17.14 -12.97 9.34
N GLY A 312 -18.45 -13.17 9.57
CA GLY A 312 -19.51 -12.43 8.87
C GLY A 312 -19.44 -10.91 9.13
N LYS A 313 -19.44 -10.49 10.40
CA LYS A 313 -19.32 -9.07 10.78
C LYS A 313 -18.02 -8.44 10.30
N LEU A 314 -16.94 -9.23 10.26
CA LEU A 314 -15.65 -8.80 9.74
C LEU A 314 -15.70 -8.52 8.23
N MET A 315 -16.42 -9.35 7.45
CA MET A 315 -16.68 -9.12 6.03
C MET A 315 -17.60 -7.91 5.79
N GLU A 316 -18.66 -7.73 6.57
CA GLU A 316 -19.57 -6.57 6.49
C GLU A 316 -18.82 -5.24 6.74
N ALA A 317 -18.01 -5.19 7.81
CA ALA A 317 -17.20 -4.03 8.14
C ALA A 317 -16.18 -3.70 7.05
N TYR A 318 -15.62 -4.73 6.40
CA TYR A 318 -14.75 -4.60 5.24
C TYR A 318 -15.50 -4.04 4.03
N GLU A 319 -16.62 -4.65 3.58
CA GLU A 319 -17.37 -4.20 2.40
C GLU A 319 -17.82 -2.73 2.52
N SER A 320 -18.30 -2.32 3.70
CA SER A 320 -18.64 -0.92 4.02
C SER A 320 -17.43 0.02 3.88
N CYS A 321 -16.29 -0.36 4.46
CA CYS A 321 -15.10 0.49 4.48
C CYS A 321 -14.41 0.56 3.09
N ILE A 322 -14.47 -0.51 2.28
CA ILE A 322 -14.05 -0.50 0.87
C ILE A 322 -14.87 0.47 0.02
N SER A 323 -16.19 0.51 0.21
CA SER A 323 -17.07 1.44 -0.50
C SER A 323 -16.68 2.90 -0.22
N SER A 324 -16.55 3.27 1.07
CA SER A 324 -16.09 4.60 1.49
C SER A 324 -14.70 4.96 0.94
N LEU A 325 -13.75 4.01 1.02
CA LEU A 325 -12.40 4.20 0.49
C LEU A 325 -12.42 4.52 -1.01
N ARG A 326 -13.13 3.72 -1.81
CA ARG A 326 -13.20 3.88 -3.28
C ARG A 326 -13.79 5.22 -3.69
N ASN A 327 -14.84 5.68 -2.99
CA ASN A 327 -15.43 7.01 -3.21
C ASN A 327 -14.40 8.12 -2.94
N SER A 328 -13.73 8.09 -1.77
CA SER A 328 -12.70 9.09 -1.42
C SER A 328 -11.49 9.09 -2.37
N GLN A 329 -11.12 7.92 -2.91
CA GLN A 329 -10.04 7.81 -3.91
C GLN A 329 -10.47 8.38 -5.27
N SER A 330 -11.71 8.12 -5.70
CA SER A 330 -12.27 8.64 -6.95
C SER A 330 -12.31 10.17 -6.97
N GLU A 331 -12.83 10.80 -5.91
CA GLU A 331 -12.87 12.26 -5.77
C GLU A 331 -11.48 12.90 -5.79
N ARG A 332 -10.52 12.30 -5.06
CA ARG A 332 -9.11 12.76 -5.05
C ARG A 332 -8.47 12.63 -6.43
N ARG A 333 -8.76 11.55 -7.16
CA ARG A 333 -8.28 11.35 -8.53
C ARG A 333 -8.80 12.42 -9.47
N VAL A 334 -10.12 12.63 -9.51
CA VAL A 334 -10.77 13.68 -10.32
C VAL A 334 -10.17 15.06 -10.02
N ASN A 335 -10.00 15.41 -8.74
CA ASN A 335 -9.42 16.70 -8.36
C ASN A 335 -7.94 16.84 -8.70
N SER A 336 -7.18 15.75 -8.75
CA SER A 336 -5.76 15.76 -9.15
C SER A 336 -5.61 15.91 -10.66
N LEU A 337 -6.39 15.15 -11.43
CA LEU A 337 -6.29 15.11 -12.90
C LEU A 337 -6.78 16.39 -13.58
N LYS A 338 -7.66 17.20 -12.94
CA LYS A 338 -8.09 18.52 -13.45
C LYS A 338 -6.95 19.42 -13.94
N ARG A 339 -5.75 19.33 -13.33
CA ARG A 339 -4.57 20.16 -13.69
C ARG A 339 -3.76 19.63 -14.87
N ILE A 340 -4.05 18.43 -15.34
CA ILE A 340 -3.44 17.77 -16.50
C ILE A 340 -4.50 17.29 -17.51
N SER A 341 -5.68 17.91 -17.49
CA SER A 341 -6.73 17.71 -18.50
C SER A 341 -6.16 17.90 -19.92
N PRO A 342 -6.52 17.05 -20.91
CA PRO A 342 -7.57 16.02 -20.90
C PRO A 342 -7.19 14.63 -20.35
N VAL A 343 -6.04 14.43 -19.71
CA VAL A 343 -5.59 13.09 -19.25
C VAL A 343 -6.59 12.44 -18.29
N ASN A 344 -7.09 11.26 -18.66
CA ASN A 344 -8.02 10.47 -17.86
C ASN A 344 -7.67 8.97 -17.86
N PHE A 345 -7.21 8.46 -16.72
CA PHE A 345 -6.77 7.07 -16.58
C PHE A 345 -7.95 6.13 -16.23
N THR A 346 -8.38 5.30 -17.17
CA THR A 346 -9.43 4.29 -16.97
C THR A 346 -8.97 2.89 -17.41
N LYS A 347 -9.70 1.83 -17.05
CA LYS A 347 -9.38 0.46 -17.51
C LYS A 347 -9.59 0.32 -19.02
N GLU A 348 -10.50 1.10 -19.58
CA GLU A 348 -10.80 1.15 -21.01
C GLU A 348 -9.65 1.84 -21.76
N ALA A 349 -9.10 2.93 -21.20
CA ALA A 349 -7.91 3.59 -21.75
C ALA A 349 -6.67 2.66 -21.74
N ARG A 350 -6.51 1.77 -20.74
CA ARG A 350 -5.42 0.76 -20.76
C ARG A 350 -5.50 -0.17 -21.97
N ARG A 351 -6.69 -0.44 -22.52
CA ARG A 351 -6.89 -1.27 -23.72
C ARG A 351 -6.54 -0.56 -25.03
N GLN A 352 -6.29 0.75 -25.00
CA GLN A 352 -5.86 1.54 -26.15
C GLN A 352 -4.33 1.64 -26.26
N VAL A 353 -3.60 1.14 -25.26
CA VAL A 353 -2.14 1.10 -25.29
C VAL A 353 -1.67 0.04 -26.30
N PRO A 354 -0.71 0.35 -27.18
CA PRO A 354 -0.22 -0.60 -28.18
C PRO A 354 0.29 -1.90 -27.55
N GLU A 355 -0.06 -3.03 -28.14
CA GLU A 355 0.31 -4.37 -27.68
C GLU A 355 1.84 -4.54 -27.49
N VAL A 356 2.66 -3.91 -28.35
CA VAL A 356 4.12 -3.89 -28.20
C VAL A 356 4.58 -3.32 -26.86
N VAL A 357 3.95 -2.25 -26.35
CA VAL A 357 4.25 -1.66 -25.04
C VAL A 357 3.81 -2.59 -23.91
N ILE A 358 2.72 -3.35 -24.09
CA ILE A 358 2.24 -4.33 -23.12
C ILE A 358 3.22 -5.52 -23.01
N GLN A 359 3.72 -6.00 -24.15
CA GLN A 359 4.73 -7.07 -24.23
C GLN A 359 6.08 -6.63 -23.65
N GLU A 360 6.46 -5.38 -23.88
CA GLU A 360 7.66 -4.77 -23.30
C GLU A 360 7.56 -4.61 -21.78
N ILE A 361 6.40 -4.16 -21.27
CA ILE A 361 6.10 -4.17 -19.83
C ILE A 361 6.21 -5.59 -19.25
N ALA A 362 5.70 -6.61 -19.95
CA ALA A 362 5.79 -8.00 -19.51
C ALA A 362 7.24 -8.50 -19.49
N SER A 363 8.03 -8.21 -20.53
CA SER A 363 9.45 -8.57 -20.65
C SER A 363 10.30 -7.95 -19.52
N LEU A 364 10.13 -6.64 -19.28
CA LEU A 364 10.77 -5.92 -18.18
C LEU A 364 10.30 -6.37 -16.78
N ASN A 365 9.24 -7.18 -16.69
CA ASN A 365 8.70 -7.74 -15.44
C ASN A 365 8.64 -9.29 -15.46
N SER A 366 9.51 -9.95 -16.23
CA SER A 366 9.53 -11.40 -16.41
C SER A 366 9.48 -12.20 -15.10
N LEU A 367 10.29 -11.84 -14.09
CA LEU A 367 10.30 -12.52 -12.80
C LEU A 367 8.96 -12.36 -12.06
N ASP A 368 8.35 -11.18 -12.14
CA ASP A 368 7.04 -10.93 -11.54
C ASP A 368 5.91 -11.65 -12.28
N VAL A 369 6.02 -11.84 -13.60
CA VAL A 369 5.05 -12.65 -14.38
C VAL A 369 5.10 -14.10 -13.90
N GLU A 370 6.29 -14.68 -13.76
CA GLU A 370 6.44 -16.03 -13.22
C GLU A 370 5.99 -16.15 -11.76
N LEU A 371 6.36 -15.20 -10.89
CA LEU A 371 5.94 -15.19 -9.49
C LEU A 371 4.42 -15.05 -9.34
N TYR A 372 3.79 -14.22 -10.18
CA TYR A 372 2.34 -14.06 -10.19
C TYR A 372 1.63 -15.31 -10.72
N ASN A 373 2.14 -15.96 -11.77
CA ASN A 373 1.60 -17.22 -12.26
C ASN A 373 1.66 -18.33 -11.19
N TYR A 374 2.81 -18.44 -10.49
CA TYR A 374 2.98 -19.33 -9.34
C TYR A 374 1.98 -19.01 -8.21
N ALA A 375 1.80 -17.73 -7.87
CA ALA A 375 0.83 -17.29 -6.88
C ALA A 375 -0.63 -17.60 -7.29
N GLN A 376 -0.98 -17.45 -8.57
CA GLN A 376 -2.31 -17.79 -9.10
C GLN A 376 -2.62 -19.28 -8.99
N HIS A 377 -1.63 -20.14 -9.22
CA HIS A 377 -1.77 -21.59 -9.07
C HIS A 377 -2.09 -21.95 -7.61
N ILE A 378 -1.22 -21.58 -6.67
CA ILE A 378 -1.38 -21.86 -5.23
C ILE A 378 -2.67 -21.22 -4.68
N PHE A 379 -3.01 -19.99 -5.07
CA PHE A 379 -4.25 -19.35 -4.62
C PHE A 379 -5.49 -20.16 -5.05
N THR A 380 -5.49 -20.70 -6.27
CA THR A 380 -6.59 -21.52 -6.78
C THR A 380 -6.70 -22.85 -6.03
N GLU A 381 -5.59 -23.50 -5.69
CA GLU A 381 -5.58 -24.71 -4.84
C GLU A 381 -6.11 -24.44 -3.43
N GLN A 382 -5.61 -23.37 -2.78
CA GLN A 382 -6.07 -22.95 -1.45
C GLN A 382 -7.57 -22.61 -1.45
N GLN A 383 -8.06 -21.95 -2.52
CA GLN A 383 -9.47 -21.64 -2.71
C GLN A 383 -10.31 -22.93 -2.79
N GLY A 384 -9.87 -23.91 -3.59
CA GLY A 384 -10.54 -25.22 -3.72
C GLY A 384 -10.63 -25.98 -2.39
N HIS A 385 -9.52 -26.06 -1.65
CA HIS A 385 -9.51 -26.68 -0.32
C HIS A 385 -10.41 -25.98 0.70
N MET A 386 -10.49 -24.64 0.67
CA MET A 386 -11.40 -23.89 1.54
C MET A 386 -12.87 -24.20 1.22
N THR A 387 -13.26 -24.20 -0.06
CA THR A 387 -14.63 -24.52 -0.47
C THR A 387 -15.03 -25.94 -0.09
N GLN A 388 -14.14 -26.92 -0.29
CA GLN A 388 -14.39 -28.30 0.17
C GLN A 388 -14.65 -28.36 1.68
N ARG A 389 -13.78 -27.75 2.51
CA ARG A 389 -13.94 -27.73 3.98
C ARG A 389 -15.23 -27.08 4.43
N MET A 390 -15.69 -26.02 3.74
CA MET A 390 -16.97 -25.37 4.05
C MET A 390 -18.17 -26.27 3.73
N VAL A 391 -18.15 -27.01 2.60
CA VAL A 391 -19.22 -27.95 2.25
C VAL A 391 -19.32 -29.09 3.29
N TYR A 392 -18.17 -29.65 3.70
CA TYR A 392 -18.12 -30.69 4.75
C TYR A 392 -18.46 -30.20 6.16
N ALA A 393 -18.49 -28.90 6.42
CA ALA A 393 -18.86 -28.32 7.73
C ALA A 393 -20.35 -27.96 7.83
N VAL A 394 -21.10 -28.08 6.74
CA VAL A 394 -22.54 -27.78 6.63
C VAL A 394 -23.38 -29.05 6.37
N SER A 395 -22.69 -30.19 6.16
CA SER A 395 -23.27 -31.54 6.01
C SER A 395 -23.11 -32.33 7.30
#